data_AF-A0A7G1I5N7-F1
#
_entry.id   AF-A0A7G1I5N7-F1
#
_cell.length_a   1.000
_cell.length_b   1.000
_cell.length_c   1.000
_cell.angle_alpha   90.00
_cell.angle_beta   90.00
_cell.angle_gamma   90.00
#
_symmetry.space_group_name_H-M   'P 1'
#
loop_
_entity.id
_entity.type
_entity.pdbx_description
1 polymer ?
#
loop_
_entity_poly.entity_id
_entity_poly.type
_entity_poly.pdbx_seq_one_letter_code
_entity_poly.pdbx_strand_id
1 'polypeptide(L)'
;MDKTRMVRRWRRNMEVRDDTEYVEMLATLSEGSVRRNFNPYTDIDWESPEFAVTDNDPRWILPATDPLGRHPWYLAQPDERKIKIGMWRQANVAKVGLHFESILIRGLMNYTFWMPNGSPEYRYCLHESVEECNHTMMFQEMINRVGADVPGMPRRLRWVSPFIPLVAGPLPVAFFIGVLAGEEPIDHTQKMCCARARRCIRSWSG
;
A
#
# COMPACT_ATOMS: atom_id res chain seq x y z
N MET A 1 -18.47 -4.15 37.99
CA MET A 1 -17.12 -3.58 38.22
C MET A 1 -16.00 -4.30 37.45
N ASP A 2 -16.26 -5.43 36.75
CA ASP A 2 -15.22 -6.16 35.99
C ASP A 2 -14.75 -5.51 34.68
N LYS A 3 -15.62 -4.79 33.96
CA LYS A 3 -15.25 -4.11 32.70
C LYS A 3 -14.08 -3.14 32.89
N THR A 4 -13.97 -2.53 34.08
CA THR A 4 -12.92 -1.56 34.42
C THR A 4 -11.54 -2.20 34.60
N ARG A 5 -11.47 -3.46 35.07
CA ARG A 5 -10.20 -4.17 35.29
C ARG A 5 -9.61 -4.66 33.96
N MET A 6 -10.46 -5.15 33.06
CA MET A 6 -10.05 -5.62 31.74
C MET A 6 -9.48 -4.48 30.88
N VAL A 7 -10.17 -3.34 30.83
CA VAL A 7 -9.69 -2.13 30.12
C VAL A 7 -8.38 -1.60 30.72
N ARG A 8 -8.24 -1.59 32.05
CA ARG A 8 -6.99 -1.18 32.71
C ARG A 8 -5.82 -2.11 32.40
N ARG A 9 -6.04 -3.42 32.39
CA ARG A 9 -5.02 -4.41 32.02
C ARG A 9 -4.61 -4.25 30.56
N TRP A 10 -5.60 -4.09 29.67
CA TRP A 10 -5.36 -3.90 28.24
C TRP A 10 -4.56 -2.61 27.98
N ARG A 11 -4.94 -1.47 28.60
CA ARG A 11 -4.17 -0.22 28.50
C ARG A 11 -2.74 -0.33 29.03
N ARG A 12 -2.51 -1.09 30.10
CA ARG A 12 -1.16 -1.32 30.64
C ARG A 12 -0.30 -2.11 29.66
N ASN A 13 -0.87 -3.07 28.94
CA ASN A 13 -0.14 -3.83 27.94
C ASN A 13 0.20 -3.02 26.68
N MET A 14 -0.51 -1.91 26.44
CA MET A 14 -0.26 -0.95 25.35
C MET A 14 0.70 0.17 25.77
N GLU A 15 1.19 0.14 27.00
CA GLU A 15 2.13 1.13 27.50
C GLU A 15 3.54 0.73 27.08
N VAL A 16 4.14 1.50 26.17
CA VAL A 16 5.46 1.23 25.60
C VAL A 16 6.55 2.18 26.10
N ARG A 17 6.20 3.16 26.95
CA ARG A 17 7.13 4.20 27.40
C ARG A 17 8.31 3.70 28.25
N ASP A 18 8.21 2.50 28.80
CA ASP A 18 9.30 1.88 29.56
C ASP A 18 10.45 1.41 28.64
N ASP A 19 10.19 1.24 27.34
CA ASP A 19 11.19 0.91 26.31
C ASP A 19 11.69 2.19 25.63
N THR A 20 12.80 2.73 26.14
CA THR A 20 13.32 4.04 25.68
C THR A 20 13.83 3.98 24.23
N GLU A 21 14.49 2.89 23.83
CA GLU A 21 15.02 2.74 22.47
C GLU A 21 13.87 2.69 21.44
N TYR A 22 12.81 1.95 21.75
CA TYR A 22 11.62 1.89 20.89
C TYR A 22 10.93 3.25 20.75
N VAL A 23 10.79 3.98 21.85
CA VAL A 23 10.17 5.32 21.85
C VAL A 23 10.99 6.32 21.02
N GLU A 24 12.32 6.32 21.16
CA GLU A 24 13.22 7.19 20.38
C GLU A 24 13.17 6.87 18.88
N MET A 25 13.09 5.59 18.52
CA MET A 25 12.90 5.16 17.15
C MET A 25 11.58 5.71 16.57
N LEU A 26 10.45 5.52 17.28
CA LEU A 26 9.15 6.02 16.84
C LEU A 26 9.13 7.55 16.69
N ALA A 27 9.80 8.27 17.59
CA ALA A 27 9.94 9.71 17.50
C ALA A 27 10.71 10.12 16.24
N THR A 28 11.85 9.46 15.99
CA THR A 28 12.70 9.70 14.81
C THR A 28 11.92 9.46 13.51
N LEU A 29 11.20 8.34 13.42
CA LEU A 29 10.37 8.00 12.25
C LEU A 29 9.25 9.03 12.05
N SER A 30 8.52 9.37 13.11
CA SER A 30 7.45 10.37 13.06
C SER A 30 7.94 11.76 12.63
N GLU A 31 9.12 12.18 13.10
CA GLU A 31 9.77 13.42 12.67
C GLU A 31 10.25 13.35 11.21
N GLY A 32 10.66 12.16 10.75
CA GLY A 32 10.94 11.88 9.34
C GLY A 32 9.72 12.13 8.47
N SER A 33 8.57 11.54 8.82
CA SER A 33 7.31 11.68 8.07
C SER A 33 6.83 13.13 7.96
N VAL A 34 7.05 13.96 9.00
CA VAL A 34 6.73 15.40 8.92
C VAL A 34 7.63 16.14 7.94
N ARG A 35 8.95 15.88 8.00
CA ARG A 35 9.94 16.58 7.18
C ARG A 35 9.84 16.21 5.71
N ARG A 36 9.57 14.94 5.40
CA ARG A 36 9.49 14.41 4.04
C ARG A 36 8.08 14.40 3.46
N ASN A 37 7.14 15.08 4.11
CA ASN A 37 5.73 15.08 3.72
C ASN A 37 5.54 15.09 2.19
N PHE A 38 4.63 14.25 1.73
CA PHE A 38 4.37 14.03 0.33
C PHE A 38 2.87 14.14 0.08
N ASN A 39 2.50 14.78 -1.02
CA ASN A 39 1.14 14.87 -1.50
C ASN A 39 1.10 14.49 -3.00
N PRO A 40 0.41 13.38 -3.34
CA PRO A 40 0.32 12.88 -4.70
C PRO A 40 -0.11 13.90 -5.75
N TYR A 41 -1.00 14.84 -5.40
CA TYR A 41 -1.62 15.74 -6.36
C TYR A 41 -0.88 17.07 -6.52
N THR A 42 0.07 17.38 -5.65
CA THR A 42 0.91 18.58 -5.77
C THR A 42 2.34 18.25 -6.17
N ASP A 43 2.85 17.10 -5.75
CA ASP A 43 4.27 16.76 -5.87
C ASP A 43 4.56 15.90 -7.11
N ILE A 44 3.52 15.37 -7.75
CA ILE A 44 3.61 14.68 -9.04
C ILE A 44 2.98 15.53 -10.12
N ASP A 45 3.77 15.84 -11.15
CA ASP A 45 3.27 16.45 -12.38
C ASP A 45 2.55 15.41 -13.24
N TRP A 46 1.31 15.07 -12.87
CA TRP A 46 0.49 14.09 -13.56
C TRP A 46 0.18 14.45 -15.02
N GLU A 47 0.29 15.72 -15.40
CA GLU A 47 0.08 16.22 -16.76
C GLU A 47 1.33 16.12 -17.64
N SER A 48 2.47 15.71 -17.05
CA SER A 48 3.69 15.43 -17.80
C SER A 48 3.43 14.42 -18.93
N PRO A 49 4.00 14.62 -20.14
CA PRO A 49 3.93 13.64 -21.22
C PRO A 49 4.45 12.25 -20.83
N GLU A 50 5.30 12.16 -19.80
CA GLU A 50 5.76 10.88 -19.27
C GLU A 50 4.61 10.00 -18.75
N PHE A 51 3.55 10.60 -18.19
CA PHE A 51 2.37 9.91 -17.65
C PHE A 51 1.18 9.86 -18.60
N ALA A 52 1.30 10.43 -19.79
CA ALA A 52 0.26 10.36 -20.80
C ALA A 52 -0.01 8.90 -21.19
N VAL A 53 -1.27 8.49 -21.05
CA VAL A 53 -1.76 7.19 -21.50
C VAL A 53 -2.30 7.34 -22.91
N THR A 54 -1.61 6.75 -23.89
CA THR A 54 -2.01 6.78 -25.30
C THR A 54 -2.20 5.38 -25.84
N ASP A 55 -3.14 5.24 -26.77
CA ASP A 55 -3.30 3.99 -27.52
C ASP A 55 -2.00 3.65 -28.27
N ASN A 56 -1.66 2.36 -28.30
CA ASN A 56 -0.47 1.81 -28.97
C ASN A 56 0.89 2.20 -28.38
N ASP A 57 0.93 2.61 -27.12
CA ASP A 57 2.20 2.85 -26.43
C ASP A 57 2.92 1.54 -26.03
N PRO A 58 4.11 1.24 -26.60
CA PRO A 58 4.82 -0.01 -26.33
C PRO A 58 5.36 -0.10 -24.89
N ARG A 59 5.33 0.97 -24.09
CA ARG A 59 5.70 0.95 -22.66
C ARG A 59 4.82 -0.02 -21.86
N TRP A 60 3.60 -0.29 -22.34
CA TRP A 60 2.68 -1.23 -21.68
C TRP A 60 2.98 -2.69 -21.97
N ILE A 61 3.86 -3.03 -22.93
CA ILE A 61 4.22 -4.42 -23.19
C ILE A 61 4.90 -5.00 -21.94
N LEU A 62 4.30 -6.06 -21.39
CA LEU A 62 4.79 -6.73 -20.20
C LEU A 62 6.25 -7.20 -20.37
N PRO A 63 7.12 -6.93 -19.38
CA PRO A 63 8.48 -7.43 -19.38
C PRO A 63 8.53 -8.95 -19.16
N ALA A 64 9.65 -9.58 -19.53
CA ALA A 64 9.86 -11.02 -19.31
C ALA A 64 9.94 -11.41 -17.82
N THR A 65 10.09 -10.43 -16.92
CA THR A 65 9.99 -10.63 -15.47
C THR A 65 8.55 -10.95 -15.04
N ASP A 66 7.54 -10.51 -15.80
CA ASP A 66 6.16 -10.89 -15.56
C ASP A 66 5.90 -12.33 -16.02
N PRO A 67 5.26 -13.19 -15.20
CA PRO A 67 4.97 -14.58 -15.57
C PRO A 67 4.18 -14.73 -16.88
N LEU A 68 3.27 -13.80 -17.17
CA LEU A 68 2.54 -13.74 -18.44
C LEU A 68 3.43 -13.17 -19.55
N GLY A 69 4.22 -12.15 -19.24
CA GLY A 69 5.14 -11.49 -20.17
C GLY A 69 6.16 -12.42 -20.83
N ARG A 70 6.60 -13.48 -20.13
CA ARG A 70 7.48 -14.52 -20.67
C ARG A 70 6.78 -15.70 -21.33
N HIS A 71 5.46 -15.79 -21.24
CA HIS A 71 4.72 -16.97 -21.68
C HIS A 71 4.63 -17.01 -23.22
N PRO A 72 4.89 -18.17 -23.89
CA PRO A 72 4.90 -18.26 -25.35
C PRO A 72 3.61 -17.77 -26.03
N TRP A 73 2.44 -18.06 -25.43
CA TRP A 73 1.15 -17.56 -25.93
C TRP A 73 1.07 -16.04 -25.97
N TYR A 74 1.61 -15.34 -24.97
CA TYR A 74 1.60 -13.89 -24.91
C TYR A 74 2.59 -13.29 -25.92
N LEU A 75 3.78 -13.88 -26.04
CA LEU A 75 4.79 -13.46 -27.01
C LEU A 75 4.31 -13.59 -28.46
N ALA A 76 3.48 -14.59 -28.75
CA ALA A 76 2.86 -14.81 -30.05
C ALA A 76 1.71 -13.83 -30.39
N GLN A 77 1.24 -13.01 -29.44
CA GLN A 77 0.19 -12.02 -29.71
C GLN A 77 0.73 -10.83 -30.54
N PRO A 78 -0.13 -10.16 -31.33
CA PRO A 78 0.20 -8.86 -31.91
C PRO A 78 0.51 -7.82 -30.84
N ASP A 79 1.34 -6.82 -31.16
CA ASP A 79 1.77 -5.81 -30.19
C ASP A 79 0.61 -4.98 -29.65
N GLU A 80 -0.38 -4.64 -30.47
CA GLU A 80 -1.61 -3.99 -30.01
C GLU A 80 -2.32 -4.80 -28.91
N ARG A 81 -2.37 -6.14 -29.06
CA ARG A 81 -2.98 -7.02 -28.07
C ARG A 81 -2.14 -7.11 -26.80
N LYS A 82 -0.82 -7.15 -26.93
CA LYS A 82 0.12 -7.12 -25.79
C LYS A 82 -0.03 -5.85 -24.97
N ILE A 83 -0.13 -4.70 -25.64
CA ILE A 83 -0.33 -3.38 -25.01
C ILE A 83 -1.64 -3.35 -24.22
N LYS A 84 -2.76 -3.77 -24.82
CA LYS A 84 -4.07 -3.85 -24.14
C LYS A 84 -4.04 -4.77 -22.91
N ILE A 85 -3.40 -5.94 -23.03
CA ILE A 85 -3.21 -6.86 -21.91
C ILE A 85 -2.37 -6.22 -20.80
N GLY A 86 -1.30 -5.54 -21.18
CA GLY A 86 -0.38 -4.86 -20.27
C GLY A 86 -1.03 -3.73 -19.49
N MET A 87 -1.78 -2.85 -20.16
CA MET A 87 -2.57 -1.79 -19.54
C MET A 87 -3.54 -2.36 -18.50
N TRP A 88 -4.34 -3.36 -18.90
CA TRP A 88 -5.29 -4.01 -18.00
C TRP A 88 -4.59 -4.67 -16.81
N ARG A 89 -3.48 -5.38 -17.05
CA ARG A 89 -2.73 -6.09 -16.01
C ARG A 89 -2.11 -5.13 -14.99
N GLN A 90 -1.48 -4.05 -15.45
CA GLN A 90 -0.90 -3.05 -14.55
C GLN A 90 -1.97 -2.31 -13.75
N ALA A 91 -3.08 -1.89 -14.39
CA ALA A 91 -4.21 -1.29 -13.68
C ALA A 91 -4.80 -2.25 -12.63
N ASN A 92 -4.95 -3.53 -12.95
CA ASN A 92 -5.47 -4.51 -12.01
C ASN A 92 -4.51 -4.74 -10.83
N VAL A 93 -3.20 -4.78 -11.08
CA VAL A 93 -2.18 -4.85 -10.01
C VAL A 93 -2.26 -3.62 -9.11
N ALA A 94 -2.33 -2.41 -9.67
CA ALA A 94 -2.53 -1.19 -8.89
C ALA A 94 -3.81 -1.24 -8.05
N LYS A 95 -4.92 -1.77 -8.60
CA LYS A 95 -6.18 -1.91 -7.86
C LYS A 95 -6.08 -2.93 -6.72
N VAL A 96 -5.27 -3.98 -6.89
CA VAL A 96 -4.97 -4.91 -5.79
C VAL A 96 -4.18 -4.20 -4.69
N GLY A 97 -3.12 -3.46 -5.05
CA GLY A 97 -2.33 -2.67 -4.10
C GLY A 97 -3.18 -1.68 -3.31
N LEU A 98 -4.01 -0.89 -4.00
CA LEU A 98 -4.99 0.02 -3.38
C LEU A 98 -5.88 -0.68 -2.33
N HIS A 99 -6.43 -1.86 -2.65
CA HIS A 99 -7.24 -2.61 -1.69
C HIS A 99 -6.42 -3.15 -0.52
N PHE A 100 -5.15 -3.50 -0.74
CA PHE A 100 -4.24 -3.93 0.32
C PHE A 100 -3.98 -2.78 1.29
N GLU A 101 -3.61 -1.58 0.81
CA GLU A 101 -3.41 -0.40 1.66
C GLU A 101 -4.68 -0.03 2.43
N SER A 102 -5.84 -0.15 1.79
CA SER A 102 -7.12 0.07 2.47
C SER A 102 -7.35 -0.89 3.65
N ILE A 103 -6.81 -2.10 3.60
CA ILE A 103 -6.87 -3.08 4.71
C ILE A 103 -5.86 -2.68 5.80
N LEU A 104 -4.66 -2.24 5.42
CA LEU A 104 -3.63 -1.75 6.34
C LEU A 104 -4.14 -0.59 7.18
N ILE A 105 -4.63 0.45 6.50
CA ILE A 105 -5.19 1.66 7.13
C ILE A 105 -6.31 1.29 8.10
N ARG A 106 -7.21 0.37 7.73
CA ARG A 106 -8.27 -0.10 8.65
C ARG A 106 -7.71 -0.76 9.90
N GLY A 107 -6.64 -1.55 9.78
CA GLY A 107 -5.98 -2.17 10.93
C GLY A 107 -5.28 -1.14 11.82
N LEU A 108 -4.54 -0.19 11.24
CA LEU A 108 -3.90 0.90 11.96
C LEU A 108 -4.93 1.77 12.68
N MET A 109 -6.01 2.15 12.01
CA MET A 109 -7.09 2.93 12.61
C MET A 109 -7.80 2.18 13.74
N ASN A 110 -8.00 0.87 13.58
CA ASN A 110 -8.57 0.05 14.64
C ASN A 110 -7.62 -0.07 15.85
N TYR A 111 -6.31 -0.15 15.62
CA TYR A 111 -5.30 -0.18 16.68
C TYR A 111 -5.22 1.15 17.44
N THR A 112 -5.11 2.27 16.73
CA THR A 112 -4.99 3.61 17.32
C THR A 112 -6.24 4.05 18.07
N PHE A 113 -7.43 3.58 17.68
CA PHE A 113 -8.70 3.91 18.34
C PHE A 113 -8.69 3.65 19.85
N TRP A 114 -7.93 2.64 20.30
CA TRP A 114 -7.92 2.22 21.69
C TRP A 114 -6.70 2.73 22.47
N MET A 115 -5.73 3.37 21.82
CA MET A 115 -4.49 3.80 22.45
C MET A 115 -4.70 4.81 23.59
N PRO A 116 -3.83 4.80 24.62
CA PRO A 116 -3.83 5.84 25.63
C PRO A 116 -3.30 7.17 25.08
N ASN A 117 -3.79 8.29 25.64
CA ASN A 117 -3.28 9.62 25.32
C ASN A 117 -1.78 9.71 25.59
N GLY A 118 -1.04 10.30 24.66
CA GLY A 118 0.41 10.47 24.75
C GLY A 118 1.22 9.23 24.34
N SER A 119 0.58 8.17 23.82
CA SER A 119 1.32 7.06 23.21
C SER A 119 2.12 7.54 21.99
N PRO A 120 3.43 7.25 21.89
CA PRO A 120 4.22 7.57 20.71
C PRO A 120 3.80 6.75 19.48
N GLU A 121 3.29 5.54 19.69
CA GLU A 121 2.78 4.69 18.59
C GLU A 121 1.58 5.33 17.89
N TYR A 122 0.77 6.13 18.60
CA TYR A 122 -0.41 6.77 18.02
C TYR A 122 -0.02 7.73 16.91
N ARG A 123 0.99 8.56 17.18
CA ARG A 123 1.50 9.52 16.21
C ARG A 123 2.12 8.80 15.01
N TYR A 124 2.95 7.80 15.27
CA TYR A 124 3.59 7.02 14.23
C TYR A 124 2.58 6.31 13.32
N CYS A 125 1.65 5.53 13.89
CA CYS A 125 0.62 4.82 13.14
C CYS A 125 -0.26 5.74 12.28
N LEU A 126 -0.53 6.97 12.75
CA LEU A 126 -1.26 7.96 11.96
C LEU A 126 -0.43 8.51 10.81
N HIS A 127 0.87 8.75 10.99
CA HIS A 127 1.74 9.14 9.89
C HIS A 127 1.82 8.05 8.81
N GLU A 128 2.02 6.79 9.21
CA GLU A 128 1.97 5.64 8.30
C GLU A 128 0.63 5.56 7.57
N SER A 129 -0.49 5.77 8.27
CA SER A 129 -1.81 5.76 7.63
C SER A 129 -1.98 6.87 6.60
N VAL A 130 -1.36 8.04 6.81
CA VAL A 130 -1.37 9.15 5.83
C VAL A 130 -0.54 8.78 4.61
N GLU A 131 0.62 8.14 4.79
CA GLU A 131 1.46 7.65 3.72
C GLU A 131 0.73 6.60 2.86
N GLU A 132 0.03 5.65 3.49
CA GLU A 132 -0.77 4.67 2.75
C GLU A 132 -2.00 5.27 2.06
N CYS A 133 -2.56 6.34 2.60
CA CYS A 133 -3.57 7.13 1.91
C CYS A 133 -3.00 7.76 0.64
N ASN A 134 -1.76 8.27 0.69
CA ASN A 134 -1.08 8.82 -0.47
C ASN A 134 -0.86 7.75 -1.55
N HIS A 135 -0.38 6.56 -1.20
CA HIS A 135 -0.27 5.44 -2.14
C HIS A 135 -1.60 5.08 -2.80
N THR A 136 -2.67 5.00 -1.99
CA THR A 136 -4.03 4.71 -2.46
C THR A 136 -4.49 5.75 -3.50
N MET A 137 -4.26 7.04 -3.24
CA MET A 137 -4.58 8.13 -4.18
C MET A 137 -3.79 7.99 -5.49
N MET A 138 -2.49 7.70 -5.40
CA MET A 138 -1.63 7.49 -6.58
C MET A 138 -2.08 6.31 -7.44
N PHE A 139 -2.39 5.17 -6.80
CA PHE A 139 -2.91 4.01 -7.52
C PHE A 139 -4.24 4.31 -8.18
N GLN A 140 -5.15 4.98 -7.48
CA GLN A 140 -6.45 5.34 -8.06
C GLN A 140 -6.29 6.30 -9.23
N GLU A 141 -5.37 7.26 -9.14
CA GLU A 141 -5.08 8.20 -10.23
C GLU A 141 -4.53 7.50 -11.47
N MET A 142 -3.58 6.58 -11.27
CA MET A 142 -3.06 5.74 -12.34
C MET A 142 -4.16 4.91 -13.01
N ILE A 143 -5.06 4.31 -12.22
CA ILE A 143 -6.19 3.52 -12.76
C ILE A 143 -7.16 4.41 -13.55
N ASN A 144 -7.47 5.60 -13.04
CA ASN A 144 -8.35 6.56 -13.72
C ASN A 144 -7.77 6.96 -15.08
N ARG A 145 -6.47 7.25 -15.14
CA ARG A 145 -5.76 7.62 -16.37
C ARG A 145 -5.67 6.46 -17.37
N VAL A 146 -5.51 5.22 -16.90
CA VAL A 146 -5.56 4.03 -17.78
C VAL A 146 -6.99 3.79 -18.31
N GLY A 147 -8.01 4.20 -17.55
CA GLY A 147 -9.41 4.08 -17.96
C GLY A 147 -9.95 2.64 -18.00
N ALA A 148 -9.23 1.68 -17.42
CA ALA A 148 -9.63 0.27 -17.41
C ALA A 148 -10.50 -0.07 -16.18
N ASP A 149 -11.66 -0.68 -16.41
CA ASP A 149 -12.47 -1.26 -15.34
C ASP A 149 -11.87 -2.61 -14.90
N VAL A 150 -11.10 -2.56 -13.81
CA VAL A 150 -10.36 -3.70 -13.26
C VAL A 150 -10.93 -4.14 -11.93
N PRO A 151 -11.11 -5.46 -11.71
CA PRO A 151 -11.71 -5.96 -10.48
C PRO A 151 -10.80 -5.82 -9.26
N GLY A 152 -9.48 -5.79 -9.44
CA GLY A 152 -8.50 -5.83 -8.36
C GLY A 152 -8.51 -7.16 -7.60
N MET A 153 -8.44 -7.08 -6.27
CA MET A 153 -8.36 -8.22 -5.36
C MET A 153 -9.54 -9.22 -5.54
N PRO A 154 -9.31 -10.55 -5.38
CA PRO A 154 -10.36 -11.55 -5.58
C PRO A 154 -11.62 -11.28 -4.74
N ARG A 155 -12.80 -11.50 -5.34
CA ARG A 155 -14.10 -11.16 -4.71
C ARG A 155 -14.24 -11.72 -3.29
N ARG A 156 -13.89 -12.99 -3.08
CA ARG A 156 -13.97 -13.64 -1.76
C ARG A 156 -13.10 -12.92 -0.72
N LEU A 157 -11.88 -12.54 -1.09
CA LEU A 157 -10.96 -11.84 -0.20
C LEU A 157 -11.48 -10.46 0.16
N ARG A 158 -12.05 -9.71 -0.80
CA ARG A 158 -12.69 -8.41 -0.51
C ARG A 158 -13.86 -8.49 0.47
N TRP A 159 -14.64 -9.57 0.42
CA TRP A 159 -15.75 -9.79 1.36
C TRP A 159 -15.26 -10.15 2.76
N VAL A 160 -14.14 -10.85 2.88
CA VAL A 160 -13.54 -11.23 4.17
C VAL A 160 -12.69 -10.07 4.75
N SER A 161 -12.21 -9.16 3.91
CA SER A 161 -11.26 -8.13 4.32
C SER A 161 -11.71 -7.22 5.48
N PRO A 162 -13.00 -6.88 5.66
CA PRO A 162 -13.44 -6.10 6.83
C PRO A 162 -13.22 -6.82 8.16
N PHE A 163 -13.10 -8.15 8.16
CA PHE A 163 -12.88 -8.95 9.35
C PHE A 163 -11.39 -9.14 9.66
N ILE A 164 -10.49 -8.90 8.70
CA ILE A 164 -9.04 -9.03 8.90
C ILE A 164 -8.55 -8.10 10.02
N PRO A 165 -8.93 -6.81 10.06
CA PRO A 165 -8.58 -5.91 11.17
C PRO A 165 -9.13 -6.32 12.55
N LEU A 166 -10.19 -7.13 12.60
CA LEU A 166 -10.78 -7.57 13.88
C LEU A 166 -9.92 -8.62 14.58
N VAL A 167 -9.13 -9.38 13.82
CA VAL A 167 -8.13 -10.32 14.36
C VAL A 167 -6.89 -9.57 14.85
N ALA A 168 -6.62 -8.37 14.30
CA ALA A 168 -5.49 -7.51 14.66
C ALA A 168 -5.61 -6.89 16.07
N GLY A 169 -6.84 -6.68 16.57
CA GLY A 169 -7.08 -6.04 17.87
C GLY A 169 -6.38 -6.73 19.06
N PRO A 170 -6.54 -8.04 19.29
CA PRO A 170 -5.85 -8.76 20.37
C PRO A 170 -4.40 -9.17 20.05
N LEU A 171 -3.96 -9.07 18.79
CA LEU A 171 -2.65 -9.54 18.30
C LEU A 171 -2.02 -8.56 17.30
N PRO A 172 -1.67 -7.33 17.73
CA PRO A 172 -1.08 -6.32 16.85
C PRO A 172 0.19 -6.81 16.14
N VAL A 173 1.02 -7.60 16.84
CA VAL A 173 2.23 -8.21 16.27
C VAL A 173 1.91 -9.16 15.10
N ALA A 174 0.85 -9.97 15.18
CA ALA A 174 0.46 -10.87 14.10
C ALA A 174 -0.13 -10.13 12.89
N PHE A 175 -0.79 -8.99 13.14
CA PHE A 175 -1.21 -8.08 12.09
C PHE A 175 0.01 -7.47 11.39
N PHE A 176 0.92 -6.83 12.12
CA PHE A 176 2.13 -6.24 11.52
C PHE A 176 3.00 -7.28 10.81
N ILE A 177 3.14 -8.50 11.32
CA ILE A 177 3.82 -9.60 10.61
C ILE A 177 3.07 -10.01 9.34
N GLY A 178 1.74 -10.09 9.37
CA GLY A 178 0.92 -10.40 8.19
C GLY A 178 0.94 -9.28 7.14
N VAL A 179 1.11 -8.03 7.58
CA VAL A 179 1.29 -6.84 6.75
C VAL A 179 2.66 -6.87 6.07
N LEU A 180 3.74 -7.06 6.85
CA LEU A 180 5.10 -7.19 6.34
C LEU A 180 5.25 -8.38 5.36
N ALA A 181 4.56 -9.49 5.65
CA ALA A 181 4.51 -10.65 4.75
C ALA A 181 3.71 -10.37 3.45
N GLY A 182 2.86 -9.34 3.44
CA GLY A 182 2.15 -8.85 2.25
C GLY A 182 2.93 -7.79 1.46
N GLU A 183 3.78 -7.01 2.12
CA GLU A 183 4.68 -6.03 1.49
C GLU A 183 5.78 -6.70 0.65
N GLU A 184 6.42 -7.78 1.12
CA GLU A 184 7.50 -8.45 0.36
C GLU A 184 7.08 -8.89 -1.07
N PRO A 185 5.90 -9.51 -1.30
CA PRO A 185 5.39 -9.82 -2.63
C PRO A 185 5.11 -8.58 -3.50
N ILE A 186 4.64 -7.49 -2.90
CA ILE A 186 4.31 -6.25 -3.62
C ILE A 186 5.59 -5.52 -4.02
N ASP A 187 6.55 -5.38 -3.10
CA ASP A 187 7.86 -4.78 -3.37
C ASP A 187 8.64 -5.59 -4.42
N HIS A 188 8.59 -6.94 -4.36
CA HIS A 188 9.16 -7.77 -5.42
C HIS A 188 8.46 -7.60 -6.78
N THR A 189 7.12 -7.52 -6.81
CA THR A 189 6.36 -7.32 -8.05
C THR A 189 6.55 -5.90 -8.62
N GLN A 190 6.65 -4.90 -7.74
CA GLN A 190 6.97 -3.50 -8.07
C GLN A 190 8.38 -3.43 -8.66
N LYS A 191 9.40 -3.99 -8.02
CA LYS A 191 10.78 -4.03 -8.55
C LYS A 191 10.87 -4.75 -9.90
N MET A 192 10.10 -5.83 -10.09
CA MET A 192 10.11 -6.63 -11.32
C MET A 192 9.36 -5.99 -12.50
N CYS A 193 8.24 -5.30 -12.25
CA CYS A 193 7.51 -4.55 -13.29
C CYS A 193 8.21 -3.22 -13.63
N CYS A 194 8.90 -2.60 -12.66
CA CYS A 194 9.34 -1.20 -12.76
C CYS A 194 10.79 -0.99 -13.26
N ALA A 195 11.50 -2.05 -13.68
CA ALA A 195 12.82 -1.90 -14.29
C ALA A 195 12.81 -1.03 -15.57
N ARG A 196 11.64 -0.82 -16.20
CA ARG A 196 11.44 0.03 -17.39
C ARG A 196 10.59 1.29 -17.13
N ALA A 197 9.97 1.42 -15.95
CA ALA A 197 9.19 2.59 -15.50
C ALA A 197 9.98 3.44 -14.46
N ARG A 198 11.30 3.55 -14.64
CA ARG A 198 12.29 4.06 -13.66
C ARG A 198 12.08 5.50 -13.17
N ARG A 199 11.12 6.26 -13.70
CA ARG A 199 10.85 7.65 -13.28
C ARG A 199 9.59 7.84 -12.45
N CYS A 200 8.61 6.95 -12.54
CA CYS A 200 7.34 7.12 -11.82
C CYS A 200 7.46 6.83 -10.31
N ILE A 201 8.52 6.12 -9.87
CA ILE A 201 8.62 5.55 -8.52
C ILE A 201 9.83 6.06 -7.73
N ARG A 202 10.69 6.93 -8.29
CA ARG A 202 11.70 7.63 -7.46
C ARG A 202 11.09 8.53 -6.37
N SER A 203 9.79 8.80 -6.44
CA SER A 203 9.00 9.48 -5.41
C SER A 203 8.40 8.56 -4.34
N TRP A 204 8.47 7.22 -4.49
CA TRP A 204 7.84 6.26 -3.56
C TRP A 204 8.80 5.72 -2.50
N SER A 205 10.07 6.11 -2.56
CA SER A 205 11.13 5.66 -1.64
C SER A 205 11.92 6.85 -1.09
N GLY A 206 11.28 8.02 -1.07
CA GLY A 206 11.83 9.28 -0.57
C GLY A 206 11.62 9.42 0.92
#